data_AF-A0A7Z7B0V9-F1
#
_entry.id   AF-A0A7Z7B0V9-F1
#
_cell.length_a   1.000
_cell.length_b   1.000
_cell.length_c   1.000
_cell.angle_alpha   90.00
_cell.angle_beta   90.00
_cell.angle_gamma   90.00
#
_symmetry.space_group_name_H-M   'P 1'
#
loop_
_entity.id
_entity.type
_entity.pdbx_description
1 polymer ?
#
loop_
_entity_poly.entity_id
_entity_poly.type
_entity_poly.pdbx_seq_one_letter_code
_entity_poly.pdbx_strand_id
1 'polypeptide(L)'
;MIEIIITAVWLMLPAYLPNSMAAVFGGGRPIDGGRTMSDGRRMLGDGKTWRGLIAGTVCGMLLGMLQMYYLSRSSSIFGVELPSFGEGMGALLVIFTLAFGSLLGDMSMSYFKRRMGYKRGAALPGVDQLDFVMGAWLLTLITSPAWFLGNFTSSIVLTLLIITPLLHFVTNVIGYFIGVKNEPW
;
A
#
# COMPACT_ATOMS: atom_id res chain seq x y z
N MET A 1 -17.85 14.09 7.68
CA MET A 1 -16.52 13.68 8.21
C MET A 1 -16.38 12.15 8.19
N ILE A 2 -17.25 11.40 8.87
CA ILE A 2 -17.22 9.93 8.88
C ILE A 2 -17.30 9.33 7.46
N GLU A 3 -18.17 9.88 6.62
CA GLU A 3 -18.30 9.49 5.21
C GLU A 3 -16.96 9.53 4.45
N ILE A 4 -16.26 10.66 4.52
CA ILE A 4 -14.95 10.85 3.86
C ILE A 4 -13.95 9.81 4.35
N ILE A 5 -13.96 9.49 5.65
CA ILE A 5 -13.07 8.48 6.24
C ILE A 5 -13.39 7.09 5.69
N ILE A 6 -14.67 6.70 5.66
CA ILE A 6 -15.12 5.41 5.11
C ILE A 6 -14.72 5.29 3.64
N THR A 7 -15.00 6.32 2.84
CA THR A 7 -14.66 6.37 1.41
C THR A 7 -13.15 6.33 1.18
N ALA A 8 -12.38 7.09 1.95
CA ALA A 8 -10.92 7.10 1.87
C ALA A 8 -10.32 5.72 2.20
N VAL A 9 -10.76 5.10 3.29
CA VAL A 9 -10.30 3.75 3.67
C VAL A 9 -10.70 2.75 2.59
N TRP A 10 -11.95 2.78 2.11
CA TRP A 10 -12.45 1.91 1.06
C TRP A 10 -11.59 1.96 -0.21
N LEU A 11 -11.30 3.16 -0.73
CA LEU A 11 -10.48 3.36 -1.92
C LEU A 11 -9.05 2.80 -1.76
N MET A 12 -8.50 2.85 -0.54
CA MET A 12 -7.11 2.45 -0.27
C MET A 12 -6.96 1.01 0.22
N LEU A 13 -8.03 0.28 0.50
CA LEU A 13 -7.97 -1.12 0.95
C LEU A 13 -7.09 -2.02 0.07
N PRO A 14 -7.18 -1.99 -1.28
CA PRO A 14 -6.30 -2.80 -2.14
C PRO A 14 -4.83 -2.43 -2.01
N ALA A 15 -4.51 -1.21 -1.58
CA ALA A 15 -3.15 -0.70 -1.38
C ALA A 15 -2.62 -0.89 0.05
N TYR A 16 -3.49 -1.00 1.06
CA TYR A 16 -3.11 -1.23 2.47
C TYR A 16 -2.72 -2.68 2.77
N LEU A 17 -3.37 -3.65 2.13
CA LEU A 17 -3.12 -5.07 2.38
C LEU A 17 -1.77 -5.61 1.85
N PRO A 18 -1.27 -5.22 0.65
CA PRO A 18 -0.12 -5.85 -0.01
C PRO A 18 1.16 -5.93 0.83
N ASN A 19 1.55 -4.86 1.52
CA ASN A 19 2.79 -4.83 2.31
C ASN A 19 2.79 -5.91 3.41
N SER A 20 1.67 -6.06 4.12
CA SER A 20 1.49 -7.08 5.16
C SER A 20 1.52 -8.48 4.57
N MET A 21 0.86 -8.69 3.42
CA MET A 21 0.84 -9.99 2.74
C MET A 21 2.21 -10.37 2.17
N ALA A 22 2.98 -9.39 1.67
CA ALA A 22 4.35 -9.59 1.25
C ALA A 22 5.26 -9.98 2.42
N ALA A 23 5.01 -9.46 3.63
CA ALA A 23 5.75 -9.84 4.84
C ALA A 23 5.41 -11.27 5.30
N VAL A 24 4.14 -11.68 5.21
CA VAL A 24 3.67 -13.01 5.64
C VAL A 24 4.03 -14.10 4.63
N PHE A 25 3.76 -13.89 3.34
CA PHE A 25 3.89 -14.91 2.29
C PHE A 25 5.16 -14.78 1.45
N GLY A 26 5.94 -13.71 1.67
CA GLY A 26 7.17 -13.45 0.94
C GLY A 26 8.36 -14.28 1.40
N GLY A 27 9.54 -13.66 1.35
CA GLY A 27 10.81 -14.34 1.59
C GLY A 27 11.38 -15.00 0.33
N GLY A 28 12.41 -15.82 0.51
CA GLY A 28 13.15 -16.42 -0.61
C GLY A 28 14.04 -15.40 -1.33
N ARG A 29 14.11 -15.49 -2.67
CA ARG A 29 15.09 -14.74 -3.48
C ARG A 29 14.81 -13.23 -3.43
N PRO A 30 15.78 -12.41 -2.97
CA PRO A 30 15.68 -10.95 -3.06
C PRO A 30 15.57 -10.47 -4.51
N ILE A 31 14.78 -9.43 -4.75
CA ILE A 31 14.60 -8.80 -6.06
C ILE A 31 15.92 -8.27 -6.59
N ASP A 32 16.73 -7.68 -5.72
CA ASP A 32 18.06 -7.18 -6.08
C ASP A 32 19.11 -8.27 -6.29
N GLY A 33 18.80 -9.54 -5.99
CA GLY A 33 19.72 -10.66 -6.11
C GLY A 33 21.02 -10.50 -5.32
N GLY A 34 21.03 -9.69 -4.25
CA GLY A 34 22.24 -9.41 -3.48
C GLY A 34 23.11 -8.28 -4.04
N ARG A 35 22.71 -7.63 -5.14
CA ARG A 35 23.49 -6.57 -5.79
C ARG A 35 23.76 -5.40 -4.84
N THR A 36 25.01 -4.96 -4.83
CA THR A 36 25.47 -3.71 -4.21
C THR A 36 25.66 -2.65 -5.29
N MET A 37 25.36 -1.40 -4.95
CA MET A 37 25.57 -0.25 -5.82
C MET A 37 26.98 0.31 -5.63
N SER A 38 27.35 1.33 -6.41
CA SER A 38 28.68 1.98 -6.36
C SER A 38 29.03 2.58 -4.99
N ASP A 39 28.02 2.88 -4.16
CA ASP A 39 28.17 3.34 -2.78
C ASP A 39 28.47 2.22 -1.77
N GLY A 40 28.67 0.98 -2.24
CA GLY A 40 28.95 -0.19 -1.40
C GLY A 40 27.73 -0.74 -0.66
N ARG A 41 26.54 -0.15 -0.84
CA ARG A 41 25.31 -0.56 -0.13
C ARG A 41 24.42 -1.38 -1.04
N ARG A 42 23.57 -2.22 -0.44
CA ARG A 42 22.57 -3.02 -1.17
C ARG A 42 21.66 -2.12 -2.01
N MET A 43 21.17 -2.63 -3.14
CA MET A 43 20.22 -1.89 -3.97
C MET A 43 18.90 -1.66 -3.23
N LEU A 44 18.31 -2.74 -2.69
CA LEU A 44 17.06 -2.72 -1.93
C LEU A 44 17.27 -3.31 -0.52
N GLY A 45 17.83 -4.53 -0.47
CA GLY A 45 17.97 -5.36 0.73
C GLY A 45 17.05 -6.60 0.71
N ASP A 46 17.34 -7.59 1.56
CA ASP A 46 16.71 -8.92 1.48
C ASP A 46 15.22 -8.96 1.81
N GLY A 47 14.65 -7.86 2.32
CA GLY A 47 13.21 -7.77 2.60
C GLY A 47 12.36 -7.64 1.35
N LYS A 48 12.93 -7.22 0.21
CA LYS A 48 12.19 -7.05 -1.04
C LYS A 48 12.39 -8.29 -1.91
N THR A 49 11.40 -9.17 -1.95
CA THR A 49 11.49 -10.50 -2.58
C THR A 49 10.46 -10.67 -3.69
N TRP A 50 10.78 -11.48 -4.70
CA TRP A 50 9.86 -11.75 -5.81
C TRP A 50 8.56 -12.41 -5.32
N ARG A 51 8.68 -13.35 -4.38
CA ARG A 51 7.51 -14.00 -3.77
C ARG A 51 6.63 -12.99 -3.02
N GLY A 52 7.24 -12.09 -2.25
CA GLY A 52 6.52 -11.05 -1.54
C GLY A 52 5.80 -10.09 -2.49
N LEU A 53 6.46 -9.68 -3.57
CA LEU A 53 5.86 -8.82 -4.60
C LEU A 53 4.62 -9.48 -5.23
N ILE A 54 4.76 -10.73 -5.70
CA ILE A 54 3.66 -11.45 -6.36
C ILE A 54 2.53 -11.72 -5.36
N ALA A 55 2.82 -12.28 -4.20
CA ALA A 55 1.81 -12.61 -3.20
C ALA A 55 1.07 -11.37 -2.69
N GLY A 56 1.80 -10.28 -2.41
CA GLY A 56 1.22 -9.02 -1.97
C GLY A 56 0.28 -8.43 -3.01
N THR A 57 0.71 -8.38 -4.29
CA THR A 57 -0.14 -7.89 -5.38
C THR A 57 -1.38 -8.75 -5.57
N VAL A 58 -1.24 -10.08 -5.60
CA VAL A 58 -2.39 -10.99 -5.76
C VAL A 58 -3.38 -10.83 -4.62
N CYS A 59 -2.92 -10.76 -3.36
CA CYS A 59 -3.82 -10.55 -2.23
C CYS A 59 -4.54 -9.19 -2.29
N GLY A 60 -3.84 -8.11 -2.66
CA GLY A 60 -4.47 -6.79 -2.86
C GLY A 60 -5.51 -6.81 -3.97
N MET A 61 -5.22 -7.52 -5.07
CA MET A 61 -6.18 -7.71 -6.16
C MET A 61 -7.41 -8.52 -5.74
N LEU A 62 -7.22 -9.62 -5.01
CA LEU A 62 -8.32 -10.41 -4.47
C LEU A 62 -9.22 -9.57 -3.56
N LEU A 63 -8.64 -8.71 -2.73
CA LEU A 63 -9.40 -7.79 -1.88
C LEU A 63 -10.19 -6.76 -2.71
N GLY A 64 -9.57 -6.14 -3.72
CA GLY A 64 -10.28 -5.21 -4.61
C GLY A 64 -11.39 -5.89 -5.41
N MET A 65 -11.19 -7.14 -5.86
CA MET A 65 -12.25 -7.92 -6.51
C MET A 65 -13.39 -8.27 -5.53
N LEU A 66 -13.07 -8.54 -4.27
CA LEU A 66 -14.08 -8.72 -3.22
C LEU A 66 -14.88 -7.43 -2.98
N GLN A 67 -14.23 -6.26 -3.03
CA GLN A 67 -14.90 -4.96 -2.96
C GLN A 67 -15.84 -4.74 -4.15
N MET A 68 -15.41 -5.08 -5.37
CA MET A 68 -16.26 -5.02 -6.57
C MET A 68 -17.43 -6.00 -6.50
N TYR A 69 -17.20 -7.21 -5.98
CA TYR A 69 -18.28 -8.17 -5.74
C TYR A 69 -19.29 -7.64 -4.72
N TYR A 70 -18.82 -7.00 -3.64
CA TYR A 70 -19.69 -6.34 -2.68
C TYR A 70 -20.55 -5.26 -3.35
N LEU A 71 -19.93 -4.40 -4.18
CA LEU A 71 -20.62 -3.35 -4.93
C LEU A 71 -21.70 -3.86 -5.88
N SER A 72 -21.56 -5.10 -6.38
CA SER A 72 -22.61 -5.74 -7.20
C SER A 72 -23.88 -6.10 -6.41
N ARG A 73 -23.82 -6.12 -5.07
CA ARG A 73 -24.92 -6.48 -4.18
C ARG A 73 -25.40 -5.31 -3.33
N SER A 74 -24.50 -4.41 -2.94
CA SER A 74 -24.79 -3.23 -2.12
C SER A 74 -23.90 -2.07 -2.54
N SER A 75 -24.49 -0.91 -2.77
CA SER A 75 -23.74 0.31 -3.10
C SER A 75 -23.28 1.10 -1.88
N SER A 76 -23.66 0.71 -0.66
CA SER A 76 -23.33 1.46 0.56
C SER A 76 -22.95 0.59 1.75
N ILE A 77 -22.15 1.15 2.64
CA ILE A 77 -21.82 0.62 3.98
C ILE A 77 -22.15 1.70 5.02
N PHE A 78 -22.89 1.35 6.07
CA PHE A 78 -23.32 2.30 7.11
C PHE A 78 -24.03 3.56 6.56
N GLY A 79 -24.75 3.42 5.45
CA GLY A 79 -25.45 4.53 4.78
C GLY A 79 -24.56 5.45 3.96
N VAL A 80 -23.27 5.11 3.78
CA VAL A 80 -22.31 5.85 2.93
C VAL A 80 -22.19 5.15 1.59
N GLU A 81 -22.45 5.88 0.50
CA GLU A 81 -22.23 5.38 -0.85
C GLU A 81 -20.75 5.15 -1.13
N LEU A 82 -20.43 4.01 -1.73
CA LEU A 82 -19.07 3.56 -1.96
C LEU A 82 -18.70 3.72 -3.44
N PRO A 83 -17.53 4.32 -3.75
CA PRO A 83 -17.09 4.44 -5.11
C PRO A 83 -16.71 3.08 -5.70
N SER A 84 -17.05 2.89 -6.97
CA SER A 84 -16.56 1.78 -7.78
C SER A 84 -15.13 2.02 -8.26
N PHE A 85 -14.37 0.94 -8.44
CA PHE A 85 -13.04 0.98 -9.05
C PHE A 85 -13.09 1.10 -10.59
N GLY A 86 -14.28 1.18 -11.18
CA GLY A 86 -14.51 1.30 -12.63
C GLY A 86 -15.32 0.12 -13.16
N GLU A 87 -15.23 -0.12 -14.46
CA GLU A 87 -15.95 -1.23 -15.12
C GLU A 87 -14.98 -2.18 -15.83
N GLY A 88 -15.31 -3.47 -15.83
CA GLY A 88 -14.57 -4.52 -16.55
C GLY A 88 -13.06 -4.48 -16.30
N MET A 89 -12.29 -4.42 -17.40
CA MET A 89 -10.82 -4.40 -17.35
C MET A 89 -10.27 -3.11 -16.73
N GLY A 90 -11.00 -1.99 -16.79
CA GLY A 90 -10.60 -0.73 -16.15
C GLY A 90 -10.56 -0.86 -14.63
N ALA A 91 -11.56 -1.54 -14.05
CA ALA A 91 -11.56 -1.84 -12.61
C ALA A 91 -10.38 -2.71 -12.19
N LEU A 92 -10.10 -3.76 -12.97
CA LEU A 92 -8.96 -4.63 -12.69
C LEU A 92 -7.63 -3.89 -12.79
N LEU A 93 -7.48 -2.96 -13.75
CA LEU A 93 -6.29 -2.13 -13.88
C LEU A 93 -6.10 -1.23 -12.65
N VAL A 94 -7.14 -0.51 -12.23
CA VAL A 94 -7.11 0.35 -11.04
C VAL A 94 -6.74 -0.44 -9.79
N ILE A 95 -7.40 -1.58 -9.57
CA ILE A 95 -7.13 -2.46 -8.43
C ILE A 95 -5.68 -2.97 -8.46
N PHE A 96 -5.22 -3.40 -9.63
CA PHE A 96 -3.83 -3.84 -9.82
C PHE A 96 -2.85 -2.71 -9.53
N THR A 97 -3.09 -1.49 -10.03
CA THR A 97 -2.15 -0.36 -9.86
C THR A 97 -2.12 0.14 -8.42
N LEU A 98 -3.24 0.09 -7.70
CA LEU A 98 -3.27 0.34 -6.26
C LEU A 98 -2.44 -0.71 -5.50
N ALA A 99 -2.64 -1.99 -5.79
CA ALA A 99 -1.99 -3.09 -5.06
C ALA A 99 -0.50 -3.26 -5.41
N PHE A 100 -0.14 -3.20 -6.69
CA PHE A 100 1.24 -3.29 -7.15
C PHE A 100 1.99 -1.99 -6.91
N GLY A 101 1.35 -0.85 -7.14
CA GLY A 101 1.93 0.47 -6.91
C GLY A 101 2.32 0.70 -5.46
N SER A 102 1.55 0.16 -4.49
CA SER A 102 1.93 0.26 -3.09
C SER A 102 3.24 -0.46 -2.76
N LEU A 103 3.43 -1.68 -3.28
CA LEU A 103 4.68 -2.43 -3.14
C LEU A 103 5.85 -1.76 -3.89
N LEU A 104 5.58 -1.16 -5.06
CA LEU A 104 6.58 -0.37 -5.77
C LEU A 104 7.01 0.88 -5.00
N GLY A 105 6.08 1.56 -4.33
CA GLY A 105 6.35 2.72 -3.49
C GLY A 105 7.30 2.36 -2.35
N ASP A 106 6.96 1.33 -1.59
CA ASP A 106 7.77 0.80 -0.48
C ASP A 106 9.14 0.26 -0.96
N MET A 107 9.21 -0.36 -2.14
CA MET A 107 10.48 -0.74 -2.77
C MET A 107 11.33 0.47 -3.16
N SER A 108 10.71 1.50 -3.75
CA SER A 108 11.38 2.73 -4.15
C SER A 108 11.96 3.44 -2.93
N MET A 109 11.17 3.54 -1.86
CA MET A 109 11.65 4.13 -0.61
C MET A 109 12.77 3.31 0.02
N SER A 110 12.69 1.98 -0.05
CA SER A 110 13.78 1.11 0.39
C SER A 110 15.07 1.36 -0.38
N TYR A 111 15.00 1.59 -1.70
CA TYR A 111 16.16 1.99 -2.50
C TYR A 111 16.75 3.32 -1.99
N PHE A 112 15.93 4.36 -1.84
CA PHE A 112 16.40 5.67 -1.38
C PHE A 112 16.99 5.62 0.04
N LYS A 113 16.39 4.82 0.94
CA LYS A 113 16.94 4.59 2.29
C LYS A 113 18.34 3.99 2.24
N ARG A 114 18.63 3.07 1.30
CA ARG A 114 19.99 2.56 1.10
C ARG A 114 20.95 3.66 0.63
N ARG A 115 20.52 4.51 -0.31
CA ARG A 115 21.34 5.65 -0.80
C ARG A 115 21.64 6.67 0.31
N MET A 116 20.69 6.91 1.21
CA MET A 116 20.86 7.77 2.39
C MET A 116 21.66 7.12 3.53
N GLY A 117 21.92 5.81 3.48
CA GLY A 117 22.77 5.11 4.45
C GLY A 117 22.06 4.44 5.60
N TYR A 118 20.73 4.42 5.55
CA TYR A 118 19.93 3.63 6.46
C TYR A 118 20.15 2.16 6.21
N LYS A 119 20.43 1.39 7.27
CA LYS A 119 20.45 -0.07 7.24
C LYS A 119 19.04 -0.61 6.98
N ARG A 120 18.95 -1.87 6.54
CA ARG A 120 17.66 -2.57 6.42
C ARG A 120 16.91 -2.50 7.75
N GLY A 121 15.61 -2.21 7.69
CA GLY A 121 14.75 -2.13 8.87
C GLY A 121 14.87 -0.84 9.69
N ALA A 122 15.82 0.05 9.38
CA ALA A 122 15.87 1.35 10.04
C ALA A 122 14.61 2.17 9.70
N ALA A 123 13.96 2.73 10.71
CA ALA A 123 12.74 3.53 10.55
C ALA A 123 13.06 4.91 9.97
N LEU A 124 12.15 5.41 9.14
CA LEU A 124 12.12 6.80 8.67
C LEU A 124 10.69 7.34 8.87
N PRO A 125 10.36 7.80 10.09
CA PRO A 125 9.01 8.27 10.43
C PRO A 125 8.54 9.40 9.50
N GLY A 126 7.24 9.45 9.24
CA GLY A 126 6.59 10.28 8.24
C GLY A 126 6.65 9.68 6.83
N VAL A 127 7.81 9.15 6.42
CA VAL A 127 8.03 8.65 5.07
C VAL A 127 7.59 7.19 4.92
N ASP A 128 7.98 6.33 5.86
CA ASP A 128 7.65 4.89 5.84
C ASP A 128 6.13 4.62 5.98
N GLN A 129 5.35 5.61 6.43
CA GLN A 129 3.89 5.51 6.53
C GLN A 129 3.18 5.94 5.25
N LEU A 130 3.85 6.65 4.35
CA LEU A 130 3.24 7.26 3.17
C LEU A 130 3.86 6.79 1.84
N ASP A 131 5.01 6.14 1.86
CA ASP A 131 5.72 5.68 0.66
C ASP A 131 4.86 4.78 -0.25
N PHE A 132 4.16 3.80 0.33
CA PHE A 132 3.27 2.90 -0.40
C PHE A 132 2.00 3.63 -0.88
N VAL A 133 1.50 4.62 -0.13
CA VAL A 133 0.38 5.46 -0.57
C VAL A 133 0.77 6.22 -1.82
N MET A 134 1.94 6.86 -1.80
CA MET A 134 2.48 7.61 -2.92
C MET A 134 2.74 6.71 -4.14
N GLY A 135 3.26 5.51 -3.93
CA GLY A 135 3.45 4.53 -5.01
C GLY A 135 2.14 4.09 -5.67
N ALA A 136 1.13 3.78 -4.87
CA ALA A 136 -0.20 3.41 -5.34
C ALA A 136 -0.86 4.55 -6.12
N TRP A 137 -0.80 5.77 -5.57
CA TRP A 137 -1.37 6.96 -6.21
C TRP A 137 -0.67 7.31 -7.51
N LEU A 138 0.67 7.34 -7.52
CA LEU A 138 1.43 7.69 -8.71
C LEU A 138 1.15 6.72 -9.86
N LEU A 139 1.18 5.41 -9.58
CA LEU A 139 0.94 4.42 -10.62
C LEU A 139 -0.50 4.45 -11.13
N THR A 140 -1.47 4.64 -10.23
CA THR A 140 -2.89 4.72 -10.60
C THR A 140 -3.21 6.02 -11.34
N LEU A 141 -2.59 7.14 -10.97
CA LEU A 141 -2.71 8.41 -11.67
C LEU A 141 -2.17 8.32 -13.11
N ILE A 142 -1.03 7.65 -13.32
CA ILE A 142 -0.44 7.48 -14.65
C ILE A 142 -1.32 6.62 -15.56
N THR A 143 -1.91 5.56 -15.02
CA THR A 143 -2.63 4.54 -15.79
C THR A 143 -4.13 4.79 -15.90
N SER A 144 -4.73 5.49 -14.94
CA SER A 144 -6.16 5.75 -14.83
C SER A 144 -6.43 7.16 -14.25
N PRO A 145 -5.95 8.23 -14.91
CA PRO A 145 -5.97 9.59 -14.36
C PRO A 145 -7.39 10.10 -14.08
N ALA A 146 -8.34 9.86 -14.99
CA ALA A 146 -9.72 10.31 -14.82
C ALA A 146 -10.38 9.66 -13.59
N TRP A 147 -10.18 8.35 -13.39
CA TRP A 147 -10.68 7.66 -12.21
C TRP A 147 -10.00 8.16 -10.93
N PHE A 148 -8.68 8.33 -10.96
CA PHE A 148 -7.93 8.81 -9.80
C PHE A 148 -8.38 10.21 -9.37
N LEU A 149 -8.39 11.17 -10.30
CA LEU A 149 -8.76 12.56 -10.01
C LEU A 149 -10.24 12.70 -9.62
N GLY A 150 -11.12 11.82 -10.09
CA GLY A 150 -12.52 11.77 -9.69
C GLY A 150 -12.75 11.24 -8.26
N ASN A 151 -11.87 10.37 -7.77
CA ASN A 151 -12.03 9.71 -6.46
C ASN A 151 -11.15 10.33 -5.36
N PHE A 152 -9.94 10.77 -5.67
CA PHE A 152 -9.01 11.34 -4.69
C PHE A 152 -9.12 12.86 -4.63
N THR A 153 -10.29 13.35 -4.16
CA THR A 153 -10.51 14.77 -3.89
C THR A 153 -9.56 15.29 -2.82
N SER A 154 -9.36 16.61 -2.74
CA SER A 154 -8.48 17.22 -1.72
C SER A 154 -8.83 16.79 -0.29
N SER A 155 -10.11 16.60 0.01
CA SER A 155 -10.58 16.14 1.33
C SER A 155 -10.22 14.67 1.58
N ILE A 156 -10.34 13.79 0.58
CA ILE A 156 -9.94 12.38 0.68
C ILE A 156 -8.43 12.27 0.82
N VAL A 157 -7.67 13.01 0.00
CA VAL A 157 -6.20 13.06 0.09
C VAL A 157 -5.74 13.52 1.47
N LEU A 158 -6.27 14.64 1.97
CA LEU A 158 -5.92 15.14 3.30
C LEU A 158 -6.28 14.13 4.41
N THR A 159 -7.45 13.48 4.28
CA THR A 159 -7.87 12.44 5.22
C THR A 159 -6.89 11.27 5.23
N LEU A 160 -6.44 10.81 4.06
CA LEU A 160 -5.49 9.71 3.93
C LEU A 160 -4.10 10.05 4.48
N LEU A 161 -3.63 11.29 4.28
CA LEU A 161 -2.35 11.75 4.85
C LEU A 161 -2.36 11.77 6.39
N ILE A 162 -3.54 11.95 7.00
CA ILE A 162 -3.69 11.92 8.47
C ILE A 162 -3.95 10.50 8.98
N ILE A 163 -4.87 9.77 8.34
CA ILE A 163 -5.31 8.46 8.82
C ILE A 163 -4.26 7.38 8.57
N THR A 164 -3.49 7.44 7.48
CA THR A 164 -2.52 6.37 7.20
C THR A 164 -1.44 6.27 8.29
N PRO A 165 -0.78 7.36 8.72
CA PRO A 165 0.14 7.30 9.86
C PRO A 165 -0.52 6.81 11.16
N LEU A 166 -1.77 7.20 11.42
CA LEU A 166 -2.52 6.73 12.59
C LEU A 166 -2.82 5.23 12.53
N LEU A 167 -3.24 4.71 11.38
CA LEU A 167 -3.45 3.27 11.18
C LEU A 167 -2.16 2.49 11.36
N HIS A 168 -1.04 3.02 10.85
CA HIS A 168 0.29 2.45 11.09
C HIS A 168 0.64 2.39 12.58
N PHE A 169 0.41 3.48 13.31
CA PHE A 169 0.64 3.50 14.75
C PHE A 169 -0.24 2.47 15.49
N VAL A 170 -1.55 2.44 15.19
CA VAL A 170 -2.48 1.48 15.82
C VAL A 170 -2.07 0.04 15.53
N THR A 171 -1.72 -0.28 14.30
CA THR A 171 -1.27 -1.64 13.94
C THR A 171 0.05 -2.00 14.60
N ASN A 172 0.97 -1.05 14.80
CA ASN A 172 2.20 -1.27 15.55
C ASN A 172 1.94 -1.53 17.04
N VAL A 173 1.06 -0.75 17.66
CA VAL A 173 0.64 -0.92 19.06
C VAL A 173 -0.03 -2.28 19.27
N ILE A 174 -0.96 -2.67 18.39
CA ILE A 174 -1.59 -4.00 18.45
C ILE A 174 -0.52 -5.08 18.30
N GLY A 175 0.37 -4.94 17.31
CA GLY A 175 1.49 -5.86 17.07
C GLY A 175 2.40 -6.04 18.29
N TYR A 176 2.63 -4.96 19.04
CA TYR A 176 3.38 -4.99 20.29
C TYR A 176 2.64 -5.77 21.39
N PHE A 177 1.35 -5.50 21.59
CA PHE A 177 0.56 -6.20 22.61
C PHE A 177 0.36 -7.69 22.34
N ILE A 178 0.36 -8.11 21.07
CA ILE A 178 0.29 -9.54 20.69
C ILE A 178 1.67 -10.21 20.59
N GLY A 179 2.75 -9.50 20.94
CA GLY A 179 4.12 -10.02 20.95
C GLY A 179 4.76 -10.23 19.57
N VAL A 180 4.16 -9.70 18.50
CA VAL A 180 4.70 -9.75 17.13
C VAL A 180 5.76 -8.66 16.91
N LYS A 181 5.63 -7.51 17.60
CA LYS A 181 6.60 -6.42 17.57
C LYS A 181 7.26 -6.21 18.92
N ASN A 182 8.54 -5.83 18.88
CA ASN A 182 9.33 -5.52 20.08
C ASN A 182 9.05 -4.11 20.61
N GLU A 183 8.53 -3.21 19.77
CA GLU A 183 8.29 -1.80 20.10
C GLU A 183 6.92 -1.35 19.54
N PRO A 184 6.20 -0.45 20.25
CA PRO A 184 4.86 0.00 19.86
C PRO A 184 4.82 1.13 18.81
N TRP A 185 5.97 1.67 18.40
CA TRP A 185 6.06 2.77 17.41
C TRP A 185 6.48 2.31 16.02
#